data_AF-X1IF21-F1
#
_entry.id   AF-X1IF21-F1
#
_cell.length_a   1.000
_cell.length_b   1.000
_cell.length_c   1.000
_cell.angle_alpha   90.00
_cell.angle_beta   90.00
_cell.angle_gamma   90.00
#
_symmetry.space_group_name_H-M   'P 1'
#
loop_
_entity.id
_entity.type
_entity.pdbx_description
1 polymer ?
#
loop_
_entity_poly.entity_id
_entity_poly.type
_entity_poly.pdbx_seq_one_letter_code
_entity_poly.pdbx_strand_id
1 'polypeptide(L)'
;IRSAFPSTANIAMTIEWGGIPGNCNDKSFANPAVLGDCGSAPRPGAMEVWDRENQKWVKVAEPNYAPVLSFGGWVGAITNTCKNQDAAYDFLKFMNSPEISMQDVMVGDTGYNVYRYSHIENLQAWIDAGYSEQDAKEYLDAVQADLESPNVLIDLRIPGKPEYVDTVLDLHVNMAIVGLEDPKAALKTVYDEWEKITERLGRDRQKLMYQTMMGME
;
A
#
# COMPACT_ATOMS: atom_id res chain seq x y z
N ILE A 1 -0.68 -11.26 -13.82
CA ILE A 1 -1.74 -11.40 -12.80
C ILE A 1 -2.66 -10.19 -12.84
N ARG A 2 -2.14 -8.96 -12.64
CA ARG A 2 -2.93 -7.70 -12.68
C ARG A 2 -3.91 -7.60 -13.87
N SER A 3 -3.43 -7.76 -15.11
CA SER A 3 -4.30 -7.72 -16.28
C SER A 3 -5.16 -8.98 -16.43
N ALA A 4 -4.64 -10.13 -16.00
CA ALA A 4 -5.31 -11.41 -16.16
C ALA A 4 -6.57 -11.54 -15.29
N PHE A 5 -6.66 -10.85 -14.15
CA PHE A 5 -7.81 -10.89 -13.26
C PHE A 5 -9.11 -10.47 -13.98
N PRO A 6 -9.22 -9.24 -14.52
CA PRO A 6 -10.40 -8.83 -15.27
C PRO A 6 -10.46 -9.41 -16.69
N SER A 7 -9.33 -9.74 -17.35
CA SER A 7 -9.36 -10.13 -18.77
C SER A 7 -9.60 -11.62 -19.05
N THR A 8 -9.34 -12.52 -18.08
CA THR A 8 -9.40 -13.97 -18.34
C THR A 8 -10.58 -14.69 -17.72
N ALA A 9 -11.24 -14.10 -16.71
CA ALA A 9 -12.25 -14.76 -15.87
C ALA A 9 -11.76 -16.05 -15.16
N ASN A 10 -10.44 -16.27 -15.07
CA ASN A 10 -9.84 -17.48 -14.47
C ASN A 10 -9.14 -17.21 -13.12
N ILE A 11 -9.23 -15.98 -12.60
CA ILE A 11 -8.64 -15.59 -11.33
C ILE A 11 -9.76 -15.08 -10.43
N ALA A 12 -10.00 -15.74 -9.31
CA ALA A 12 -11.09 -15.37 -8.39
C ALA A 12 -10.72 -14.21 -7.44
N MET A 13 -9.43 -13.99 -7.18
CA MET A 13 -8.96 -12.95 -6.26
C MET A 13 -7.59 -12.43 -6.68
N THR A 14 -7.36 -11.13 -6.51
CA THR A 14 -6.06 -10.49 -6.64
C THR A 14 -5.84 -9.54 -5.47
N ILE A 15 -4.60 -9.40 -5.00
CA ILE A 15 -4.21 -8.35 -4.06
C ILE A 15 -3.58 -7.25 -4.92
N GLU A 16 -4.27 -6.14 -5.08
CA GLU A 16 -3.81 -5.05 -5.93
C GLU A 16 -4.30 -3.67 -5.50
N TRP A 17 -3.73 -2.64 -6.13
CA TRP A 17 -4.15 -1.24 -6.02
C TRP A 17 -5.60 -0.98 -6.49
N GLY A 18 -6.13 0.17 -6.09
CA GLY A 18 -7.52 0.61 -6.30
C GLY A 18 -7.99 0.76 -7.75
N GLY A 19 -7.12 0.53 -8.74
CA GLY A 19 -7.49 0.62 -10.16
C GLY A 19 -8.13 -0.62 -10.77
N ILE A 20 -8.21 -1.73 -10.03
CA ILE A 20 -8.83 -2.95 -10.55
C ILE A 20 -10.35 -2.81 -10.78
N PRO A 21 -11.15 -2.20 -9.89
CA PRO A 21 -12.59 -2.12 -10.11
C PRO A 21 -12.96 -1.34 -11.39
N GLY A 22 -12.27 -0.23 -11.69
CA GLY A 22 -12.45 0.49 -12.96
C GLY A 22 -12.17 -0.39 -14.19
N ASN A 23 -11.14 -1.25 -14.13
CA ASN A 23 -10.80 -2.16 -15.22
C ASN A 23 -11.85 -3.24 -15.46
N CYS A 24 -12.57 -3.69 -14.43
CA CYS A 24 -13.66 -4.65 -14.58
C CYS A 24 -14.91 -4.06 -15.24
N ASN A 25 -15.02 -2.73 -15.29
CA ASN A 25 -16.10 -2.02 -15.96
C ASN A 25 -15.76 -1.66 -17.42
N ASP A 26 -14.49 -1.74 -17.82
CA ASP A 26 -14.04 -1.44 -19.18
C ASP A 26 -14.28 -2.60 -20.16
N LYS A 27 -15.30 -2.44 -21.01
CA LYS A 27 -15.68 -3.40 -22.07
C LYS A 27 -14.60 -3.66 -23.12
N SER A 28 -13.63 -2.75 -23.27
CA SER A 28 -12.51 -2.93 -24.21
C SER A 28 -11.43 -3.87 -23.67
N PHE A 29 -11.46 -4.15 -22.37
CA PHE A 29 -10.40 -4.85 -21.66
C PHE A 29 -10.88 -6.08 -20.86
N ALA A 30 -11.98 -5.96 -20.12
CA ALA A 30 -12.51 -7.03 -19.29
C ALA A 30 -13.19 -8.14 -20.10
N ASN A 31 -13.13 -9.36 -19.57
CA ASN A 31 -13.88 -10.49 -20.09
C ASN A 31 -15.38 -10.24 -19.92
N PRO A 32 -16.24 -10.53 -20.91
CA PRO A 32 -17.68 -10.36 -20.78
C PRO A 32 -18.32 -11.06 -19.56
N ALA A 33 -17.71 -12.14 -19.07
CA ALA A 33 -18.19 -12.88 -17.91
C ALA A 33 -17.93 -12.18 -16.56
N VAL A 34 -17.07 -11.16 -16.51
CA VAL A 34 -16.72 -10.43 -15.27
C VAL A 34 -17.06 -8.94 -15.33
N LEU A 35 -17.73 -8.49 -16.40
CA LEU A 35 -18.10 -7.08 -16.58
C LEU A 35 -19.04 -6.62 -15.48
N GLY A 36 -18.57 -5.70 -14.64
CA GLY A 36 -19.33 -5.19 -13.48
C GLY A 36 -19.57 -6.23 -12.38
N ASP A 37 -18.78 -7.30 -12.34
CA ASP A 37 -18.89 -8.40 -11.35
C ASP A 37 -17.62 -8.51 -10.49
N CYS A 38 -16.91 -7.39 -10.29
CA CYS A 38 -15.74 -7.32 -9.42
C CYS A 38 -16.09 -6.55 -8.14
N GLY A 39 -15.60 -7.04 -7.00
CA GLY A 39 -15.75 -6.37 -5.72
C GLY A 39 -14.40 -6.04 -5.08
N SER A 40 -14.45 -5.19 -4.06
CA SER A 40 -13.29 -4.85 -3.23
C SER A 40 -13.52 -5.22 -1.77
N ALA A 41 -12.47 -5.61 -1.08
CA ALA A 41 -12.53 -5.92 0.35
C ALA A 41 -11.23 -5.53 1.05
N PRO A 42 -11.27 -5.27 2.37
CA PRO A 42 -10.06 -5.14 3.17
C PRO A 42 -9.19 -6.38 3.01
N ARG A 43 -7.87 -6.21 3.17
CA ARG A 43 -6.95 -7.34 3.03
C ARG A 43 -7.22 -8.42 4.07
N PRO A 44 -7.05 -9.71 3.73
CA PRO A 44 -7.23 -10.79 4.69
C PRO A 44 -6.34 -10.62 5.92
N GLY A 45 -6.92 -10.81 7.11
CA GLY A 45 -6.19 -10.85 8.37
C GLY A 45 -5.64 -12.23 8.71
N ALA A 46 -4.77 -12.30 9.71
CA ALA A 46 -4.21 -13.55 10.21
C ALA A 46 -4.91 -14.02 11.50
N MET A 47 -5.27 -15.30 11.57
CA MET A 47 -5.84 -15.92 12.79
C MET A 47 -4.78 -16.43 13.77
N GLU A 48 -3.51 -16.38 13.38
CA GLU A 48 -2.36 -16.77 14.19
C GLU A 48 -1.27 -15.71 14.04
N VAL A 49 -0.79 -15.20 15.16
CA VAL A 49 0.19 -14.10 15.22
C VAL A 49 1.33 -14.43 16.16
N TRP A 50 2.49 -13.83 15.93
CA TRP A 50 3.66 -13.99 16.79
C TRP A 50 3.60 -12.99 17.94
N ASP A 51 3.39 -13.49 19.16
CA ASP A 51 3.54 -12.72 20.39
C ASP A 51 5.04 -12.50 20.65
N ARG A 52 5.50 -11.27 20.38
CA ARG A 52 6.92 -10.90 20.54
C ARG A 52 7.38 -10.89 21.99
N GLU A 53 6.49 -10.60 22.94
CA GLU A 53 6.82 -10.49 24.36
C GLU A 53 7.03 -11.87 24.97
N ASN A 54 6.12 -12.81 24.68
CA ASN A 54 6.18 -14.17 25.19
C ASN A 54 6.87 -15.16 24.24
N GLN A 55 7.31 -14.69 23.06
CA GLN A 55 8.01 -15.46 22.03
C GLN A 55 7.28 -16.75 21.64
N LYS A 56 5.98 -16.64 21.34
CA LYS A 56 5.13 -17.78 20.96
C LYS A 56 4.12 -17.39 19.90
N TRP A 57 3.71 -18.37 19.10
CA TRP A 57 2.54 -18.21 18.23
C TRP A 57 1.26 -18.29 19.08
N VAL A 58 0.34 -17.37 18.85
CA VAL A 58 -0.95 -17.31 19.52
C VAL A 58 -2.07 -17.24 18.49
N LYS A 59 -3.15 -17.97 18.75
CA LYS A 59 -4.38 -17.86 17.98
C LYS A 59 -5.24 -16.73 18.53
N VAL A 60 -5.82 -15.94 17.64
CA VAL A 60 -6.70 -14.82 17.97
C VAL A 60 -8.17 -15.20 17.69
N ALA A 61 -9.10 -14.59 18.43
CA ALA A 61 -10.52 -14.84 18.25
C ALA A 61 -11.08 -14.19 16.97
N GLU A 62 -10.54 -13.03 16.62
CA GLU A 62 -10.84 -12.27 15.40
C GLU A 62 -9.56 -12.10 14.58
N PRO A 63 -9.64 -11.98 13.24
CA PRO A 63 -8.46 -11.84 12.40
C PRO A 63 -7.64 -10.59 12.78
N ASN A 64 -6.33 -10.76 12.94
CA ASN A 64 -5.40 -9.64 13.07
C ASN A 64 -5.08 -9.07 11.70
N TYR A 65 -5.62 -7.89 11.42
CA TYR A 65 -5.31 -7.13 10.21
C TYR A 65 -4.04 -6.32 10.41
N ALA A 66 -3.11 -6.37 9.45
CA ALA A 66 -1.88 -5.59 9.46
C ALA A 66 -1.70 -4.92 8.09
N PRO A 67 -2.54 -3.94 7.75
CA PRO A 67 -2.49 -3.33 6.45
C PRO A 67 -1.18 -2.55 6.26
N VAL A 68 -0.39 -2.96 5.28
CA VAL A 68 0.77 -2.24 4.76
C VAL A 68 0.30 -1.10 3.84
N LEU A 69 0.62 0.16 4.19
CA LEU A 69 0.45 1.36 3.37
C LEU A 69 1.73 1.71 2.58
N SER A 70 2.50 0.69 2.20
CA SER A 70 3.65 0.89 1.32
C SER A 70 3.18 1.50 0.01
N PHE A 71 3.85 2.51 -0.54
CA PHE A 71 3.35 3.34 -1.65
C PHE A 71 2.03 4.09 -1.36
N GLY A 72 1.66 4.31 -0.10
CA GLY A 72 0.41 4.98 0.34
C GLY A 72 0.28 6.47 -0.02
N GLY A 73 1.05 6.97 -0.98
CA GLY A 73 0.93 8.33 -1.51
C GLY A 73 2.25 8.91 -2.01
N TRP A 74 2.13 9.85 -2.94
CA TRP A 74 3.25 10.67 -3.40
C TRP A 74 3.34 11.92 -2.53
N VAL A 75 4.55 12.26 -2.09
CA VAL A 75 4.80 13.46 -1.29
C VAL A 75 5.52 14.53 -2.11
N GLY A 76 4.97 15.74 -2.12
CA GLY A 76 5.64 16.92 -2.65
C GLY A 76 6.53 17.56 -1.58
N ALA A 77 7.77 17.87 -1.92
CA ALA A 77 8.72 18.53 -1.02
C ALA A 77 9.39 19.73 -1.69
N ILE A 78 9.64 20.79 -0.92
CA ILE A 78 10.36 21.98 -1.38
C ILE A 78 11.75 21.95 -0.76
N THR A 79 12.78 21.94 -1.61
CA THR A 79 14.16 21.95 -1.13
C THR A 79 14.55 23.32 -0.59
N ASN A 80 15.48 23.34 0.37
CA ASN A 80 16.05 24.59 0.89
C ASN A 80 16.82 25.40 -0.18
N THR A 81 17.23 24.76 -1.28
CA THR A 81 17.90 25.37 -2.43
C THR A 81 16.94 25.94 -3.49
N CYS A 82 15.62 25.76 -3.32
CA CYS A 82 14.63 26.28 -4.25
C CYS A 82 14.67 27.83 -4.25
N LYS A 83 14.85 28.42 -5.43
CA LYS A 83 14.92 29.88 -5.59
C LYS A 83 13.58 30.59 -5.44
N ASN A 84 12.47 29.87 -5.67
CA ASN A 84 11.11 30.40 -5.65
C ASN A 84 10.22 29.52 -4.76
N GLN A 85 10.48 29.52 -3.45
CA GLN A 85 9.79 28.64 -2.50
C GLN A 85 8.29 28.91 -2.46
N ASP A 86 7.85 30.17 -2.49
CA ASP A 86 6.43 30.54 -2.47
C ASP A 86 5.69 30.00 -3.70
N ALA A 87 6.25 30.15 -4.90
CA ALA A 87 5.65 29.61 -6.12
C ALA A 87 5.58 28.08 -6.12
N ALA A 88 6.62 27.41 -5.60
CA ALA A 88 6.61 25.96 -5.44
C ALA A 88 5.55 25.52 -4.42
N TYR A 89 5.38 26.25 -3.33
CA TYR A 89 4.34 26.01 -2.33
C TYR A 89 2.94 26.19 -2.93
N ASP A 90 2.69 27.28 -3.65
CA ASP A 90 1.40 27.53 -4.30
C ASP A 90 1.06 26.43 -5.31
N PHE A 91 2.04 25.95 -6.08
CA PHE A 91 1.83 24.82 -6.99
C PHE A 91 1.48 23.52 -6.24
N LEU A 92 2.25 23.15 -5.21
CA LEU A 92 1.96 21.95 -4.43
C LEU A 92 0.58 22.05 -3.75
N LYS A 93 0.24 23.21 -3.22
CA LYS A 93 -1.08 23.50 -2.63
C LYS A 93 -2.21 23.36 -3.66
N PHE A 94 -2.02 23.88 -4.88
CA PHE A 94 -2.98 23.73 -5.97
C PHE A 94 -3.20 22.25 -6.31
N MET A 95 -2.12 21.50 -6.57
CA MET A 95 -2.18 20.07 -6.91
C MET A 95 -2.84 19.23 -5.80
N ASN A 96 -2.66 19.63 -4.54
CA ASN A 96 -3.23 18.94 -3.39
C ASN A 96 -4.58 19.50 -2.94
N SER A 97 -5.14 20.52 -3.61
CA SER A 97 -6.43 21.08 -3.22
C SER A 97 -7.55 20.05 -3.41
N PRO A 98 -8.59 20.01 -2.56
CA PRO A 98 -9.64 18.98 -2.64
C PRO A 98 -10.28 18.83 -4.03
N GLU A 99 -10.46 19.94 -4.75
CA GLU A 99 -11.03 19.93 -6.11
C GLU A 99 -10.11 19.26 -7.13
N ILE A 100 -8.82 19.63 -7.13
CA ILE A 100 -7.84 19.07 -8.06
C ILE A 100 -7.49 17.62 -7.71
N SER A 101 -7.29 17.34 -6.42
CA SER A 101 -6.94 16.00 -5.97
C SER A 101 -8.07 15.00 -6.18
N MET A 102 -9.35 15.43 -6.12
CA MET A 102 -10.46 14.55 -6.42
C MET A 102 -10.42 14.07 -7.87
N GLN A 103 -10.12 14.97 -8.81
CA GLN A 103 -9.97 14.61 -10.22
C GLN A 103 -8.81 13.63 -10.40
N ASP A 104 -7.67 13.89 -9.74
CA ASP A 104 -6.46 13.06 -9.83
C ASP A 104 -6.72 11.62 -9.38
N VAL A 105 -7.33 11.41 -8.21
CA VAL A 105 -7.53 10.06 -7.65
C VAL A 105 -8.58 9.21 -8.37
N MET A 106 -9.29 9.77 -9.35
CA MET A 106 -10.29 9.05 -10.15
C MET A 106 -9.86 8.82 -11.59
N VAL A 107 -8.67 9.27 -11.99
CA VAL A 107 -8.14 9.05 -13.34
C VAL A 107 -7.23 7.82 -13.32
N GLY A 108 -7.51 6.83 -14.15
CA GLY A 108 -6.80 5.54 -14.06
C GLY A 108 -5.29 5.56 -14.28
N ASP A 109 -4.77 6.62 -14.88
CA ASP A 109 -3.33 6.82 -15.05
C ASP A 109 -2.59 7.14 -13.73
N THR A 110 -3.31 7.52 -12.67
CA THR A 110 -2.74 7.89 -11.36
C THR A 110 -2.83 6.77 -10.32
N GLY A 111 -3.45 5.64 -10.71
CA GLY A 111 -3.54 4.42 -9.90
C GLY A 111 -4.67 4.37 -8.87
N TYR A 112 -5.57 5.36 -8.86
CA TYR A 112 -6.74 5.45 -7.98
C TYR A 112 -6.39 5.28 -6.50
N ASN A 113 -5.79 6.31 -5.89
CA ASN A 113 -5.26 6.24 -4.53
C ASN A 113 -5.86 7.35 -3.66
N VAL A 114 -6.83 7.02 -2.82
CA VAL A 114 -7.41 7.99 -1.87
C VAL A 114 -6.47 8.26 -0.70
N TYR A 115 -6.37 9.54 -0.32
CA TYR A 115 -5.54 10.01 0.79
C TYR A 115 -6.18 11.15 1.61
N ARG A 116 -7.46 11.45 1.33
CA ARG A 116 -8.27 12.46 2.02
C ARG A 116 -9.64 11.91 2.33
N TYR A 117 -10.23 12.31 3.46
CA TYR A 117 -11.63 12.04 3.77
C TYR A 117 -12.59 12.53 2.68
N SER A 118 -12.33 13.71 2.10
CA SER A 118 -13.15 14.24 1.01
C SER A 118 -13.17 13.37 -0.26
N HIS A 119 -12.16 12.51 -0.46
CA HIS A 119 -12.16 11.56 -1.57
C HIS A 119 -13.06 10.35 -1.29
N ILE A 120 -13.22 10.00 -0.01
CA ILE A 120 -14.03 8.88 0.47
C ILE A 120 -15.50 9.31 0.60
N GLU A 121 -15.76 10.51 1.11
CA GLU A 121 -17.12 11.01 1.36
C GLU A 121 -17.90 11.34 0.07
N ASN A 122 -17.21 11.56 -1.05
CA ASN A 122 -17.84 11.95 -2.32
C ASN A 122 -18.00 10.75 -3.27
N LEU A 123 -18.90 9.82 -2.91
CA LEU A 123 -19.22 8.63 -3.71
C LEU A 123 -19.66 8.98 -5.14
N GLN A 124 -20.44 10.05 -5.32
CA GLN A 124 -21.00 10.41 -6.63
C GLN A 124 -19.90 10.68 -7.67
N ALA A 125 -18.80 11.30 -7.26
CA ALA A 125 -17.70 11.59 -8.18
C ALA A 125 -17.06 10.31 -8.76
N TRP A 126 -16.99 9.23 -7.97
CA TRP A 126 -16.51 7.92 -8.46
C TRP A 126 -17.47 7.29 -9.47
N ILE A 127 -18.77 7.40 -9.20
CA ILE A 127 -19.82 6.95 -10.12
C ILE A 127 -19.72 7.73 -11.44
N ASP A 128 -19.56 9.05 -11.37
CA ASP A 128 -19.40 9.91 -12.54
C ASP A 128 -18.11 9.60 -13.33
N ALA A 129 -17.07 9.10 -12.64
CA ALA A 129 -15.83 8.61 -13.25
C ALA A 129 -15.96 7.22 -13.90
N GLY A 130 -17.13 6.58 -13.80
CA GLY A 130 -17.44 5.31 -14.48
C GLY A 130 -17.40 4.07 -13.59
N TYR A 131 -17.28 4.23 -12.27
CA TYR A 131 -17.42 3.12 -11.33
C TYR A 131 -18.89 2.73 -11.16
N SER A 132 -19.15 1.45 -10.92
CA SER A 132 -20.43 1.02 -10.37
C SER A 132 -20.58 1.58 -8.95
N GLU A 133 -21.82 1.86 -8.52
CA GLU A 133 -22.07 2.33 -7.14
C GLU A 133 -21.57 1.33 -6.09
N GLN A 134 -21.77 0.04 -6.35
CA GLN A 134 -21.30 -1.04 -5.48
C GLN A 134 -19.78 -1.06 -5.40
N ASP A 135 -19.09 -1.05 -6.54
CA ASP A 135 -17.63 -1.11 -6.63
C ASP A 135 -16.99 0.09 -5.92
N ALA A 136 -17.53 1.29 -6.16
CA ALA A 136 -17.05 2.52 -5.54
C ALA A 136 -17.21 2.46 -4.02
N LYS A 137 -18.38 2.02 -3.52
CA LYS A 137 -18.61 1.88 -2.08
C LYS A 137 -17.67 0.86 -1.45
N GLU A 138 -17.58 -0.33 -2.02
CA GLU A 138 -16.72 -1.40 -1.49
C GLU A 138 -15.23 -1.01 -1.49
N TYR A 139 -14.77 -0.34 -2.55
CA TYR A 139 -13.39 0.16 -2.63
C TYR A 139 -13.11 1.23 -1.57
N LEU A 140 -14.00 2.23 -1.44
CA LEU A 140 -13.83 3.32 -0.48
C LEU A 140 -13.91 2.81 0.96
N ASP A 141 -14.84 1.92 1.27
CA ASP A 141 -14.94 1.27 2.58
C ASP A 141 -13.67 0.45 2.89
N ALA A 142 -13.14 -0.31 1.92
CA ALA A 142 -11.93 -1.10 2.10
C ALA A 142 -10.69 -0.24 2.33
N VAL A 143 -10.51 0.85 1.56
CA VAL A 143 -9.36 1.73 1.75
C VAL A 143 -9.46 2.53 3.04
N GLN A 144 -10.66 2.98 3.42
CA GLN A 144 -10.85 3.64 4.71
C GLN A 144 -10.48 2.70 5.86
N ALA A 145 -10.93 1.44 5.82
CA ALA A 145 -10.60 0.45 6.84
C ALA A 145 -9.09 0.18 6.94
N ASP A 146 -8.38 0.15 5.81
CA ASP A 146 -6.92 -0.02 5.78
C ASP A 146 -6.19 1.23 6.34
N LEU A 147 -6.59 2.43 5.94
CA LEU A 147 -5.98 3.71 6.36
C LEU A 147 -6.21 4.01 7.84
N GLU A 148 -7.37 3.66 8.37
CA GLU A 148 -7.75 3.89 9.78
C GLU A 148 -7.35 2.75 10.71
N SER A 149 -6.75 1.68 10.17
CA SER A 149 -6.36 0.52 10.97
C SER A 149 -5.35 0.89 12.06
N PRO A 150 -5.57 0.48 13.32
CA PRO A 150 -4.63 0.76 14.40
C PRO A 150 -3.31 -0.04 14.28
N ASN A 151 -3.28 -1.06 13.42
CA ASN A 151 -2.12 -1.93 13.19
C ASN A 151 -1.54 -1.73 11.78
N VAL A 152 -1.70 -0.52 11.25
CA VAL A 152 -1.20 -0.14 9.94
C VAL A 152 0.33 -0.10 9.91
N LEU A 153 0.92 -0.68 8.86
CA LEU A 153 2.36 -0.66 8.62
C LEU A 153 2.69 0.40 7.57
N ILE A 154 3.48 1.40 7.95
CA ILE A 154 3.94 2.45 7.06
C ILE A 154 5.29 2.08 6.44
N ASP A 155 5.59 2.68 5.28
CA ASP A 155 6.89 2.50 4.64
C ASP A 155 8.06 2.89 5.53
N LEU A 156 9.13 2.08 5.46
CA LEU A 156 10.40 2.39 6.11
C LEU A 156 11.04 3.63 5.45
N ARG A 157 11.34 4.65 6.27
CA ARG A 157 11.86 5.98 5.86
C ARG A 157 13.14 6.35 6.61
N ILE A 158 13.97 5.35 6.91
CA ILE A 158 15.30 5.53 7.52
C ILE A 158 16.41 5.31 6.48
N PRO A 159 17.63 5.81 6.70
CA PRO A 159 18.78 5.51 5.85
C PRO A 159 18.96 4.00 5.66
N GLY A 160 19.27 3.59 4.42
CA GLY A 160 19.44 2.19 4.05
C GLY A 160 18.15 1.46 3.66
N LYS A 161 16.98 2.10 3.63
CA LYS A 161 15.71 1.46 3.18
C LYS A 161 15.88 0.60 1.90
N PRO A 162 16.50 1.07 0.80
CA PRO A 162 16.67 0.24 -0.40
C PRO A 162 17.49 -1.04 -0.17
N GLU A 163 18.40 -1.03 0.81
CA GLU A 163 19.16 -2.23 1.18
C GLU A 163 18.29 -3.19 2.01
N TYR A 164 17.56 -2.69 3.01
CA TYR A 164 16.68 -3.53 3.84
C TYR A 164 15.55 -4.17 3.01
N VAL A 165 14.86 -3.37 2.21
CA VAL A 165 13.64 -3.80 1.52
C VAL A 165 14.00 -4.38 0.16
N ASP A 166 14.41 -3.53 -0.78
CA ASP A 166 14.54 -3.89 -2.19
C ASP A 166 15.66 -4.92 -2.45
N THR A 167 16.79 -4.81 -1.73
CA THR A 167 17.95 -5.69 -1.98
C THR A 167 17.89 -7.00 -1.20
N VAL A 168 17.40 -6.97 0.04
CA VAL A 168 17.44 -8.12 0.95
C VAL A 168 16.08 -8.79 1.05
N LEU A 169 15.05 -8.08 1.50
CA LEU A 169 13.73 -8.66 1.72
C LEU A 169 13.13 -9.16 0.40
N ASP A 170 13.04 -8.28 -0.59
CA ASP A 170 12.41 -8.58 -1.87
C ASP A 170 13.13 -9.71 -2.58
N LEU A 171 14.47 -9.71 -2.59
CA LEU A 171 15.26 -10.77 -3.20
C LEU A 171 14.93 -12.15 -2.59
N HIS A 172 15.11 -12.30 -1.28
CA HIS A 172 14.98 -13.59 -0.62
C HIS A 172 13.53 -14.09 -0.57
N VAL A 173 12.56 -13.18 -0.38
CA VAL A 173 11.13 -13.54 -0.44
C VAL A 173 10.75 -14.02 -1.84
N ASN A 174 11.17 -13.31 -2.89
CA ASN A 174 10.88 -13.75 -4.26
C ASN A 174 11.54 -15.09 -4.58
N MET A 175 12.80 -15.29 -4.16
CA MET A 175 13.51 -16.57 -4.35
C MET A 175 12.81 -17.73 -3.63
N ALA A 176 12.27 -17.50 -2.43
CA ALA A 176 11.47 -18.49 -1.72
C ALA A 176 10.13 -18.78 -2.43
N ILE A 177 9.44 -17.74 -2.93
CA ILE A 177 8.17 -17.87 -3.66
C ILE A 177 8.34 -18.73 -4.92
N VAL A 178 9.45 -18.56 -5.66
CA VAL A 178 9.74 -19.36 -6.86
C VAL A 178 10.38 -20.72 -6.55
N GLY A 179 10.56 -21.05 -5.26
CA GLY A 179 11.10 -22.34 -4.81
C GLY A 179 12.60 -22.52 -4.97
N LEU A 180 13.35 -21.42 -5.18
CA LEU A 180 14.82 -21.45 -5.28
C LEU A 180 15.51 -21.34 -3.91
N GLU A 181 14.79 -20.88 -2.89
CA GLU A 181 15.24 -20.90 -1.49
C GLU A 181 14.19 -21.57 -0.60
N ASP A 182 14.64 -22.25 0.47
CA ASP A 182 13.75 -22.68 1.54
C ASP A 182 13.22 -21.44 2.29
N PRO A 183 11.90 -21.30 2.54
CA PRO A 183 11.35 -20.10 3.18
C PRO A 183 11.96 -19.78 4.55
N LYS A 184 12.30 -20.80 5.35
CA LYS A 184 12.90 -20.57 6.68
C LYS A 184 14.35 -20.11 6.54
N ALA A 185 15.10 -20.70 5.61
CA ALA A 185 16.46 -20.26 5.29
C ALA A 185 16.48 -18.83 4.72
N ALA A 186 15.58 -18.51 3.79
CA ALA A 186 15.43 -17.18 3.20
C ALA A 186 15.20 -16.11 4.28
N LEU A 187 14.21 -16.32 5.17
CA LEU A 187 13.93 -15.39 6.27
C LEU A 187 15.09 -15.28 7.27
N LYS A 188 15.86 -16.35 7.49
CA LYS A 188 17.07 -16.27 8.31
C LYS A 188 18.13 -15.39 7.63
N THR A 189 18.33 -15.53 6.32
CA THR A 189 19.26 -14.68 5.57
C THR A 189 18.84 -13.22 5.62
N VAL A 190 17.54 -12.93 5.44
CA VAL A 190 16.99 -11.57 5.60
C VAL A 190 17.36 -10.99 6.96
N TYR A 191 17.13 -11.74 8.04
CA TYR A 191 17.50 -11.31 9.39
C TYR A 191 19.01 -11.03 9.53
N ASP A 192 19.86 -11.97 9.10
CA ASP A 192 21.32 -11.84 9.24
C ASP A 192 21.85 -10.62 8.45
N GLU A 193 21.32 -10.35 7.26
CA GLU A 193 21.70 -9.18 6.44
C GLU A 193 21.16 -7.87 7.01
N TRP A 194 19.93 -7.84 7.53
CA TRP A 194 19.39 -6.67 8.22
C TRP A 194 20.22 -6.28 9.44
N GLU A 195 20.71 -7.25 10.21
CA GLU A 195 21.61 -6.99 11.33
C GLU A 195 22.92 -6.36 10.85
N LYS A 196 23.53 -6.86 9.76
CA LYS A 196 24.74 -6.26 9.17
C LYS A 196 24.52 -4.82 8.71
N ILE A 197 23.40 -4.54 8.01
CA ILE A 197 23.05 -3.19 7.57
C ILE A 197 22.87 -2.27 8.78
N THR A 198 22.16 -2.74 9.81
CA THR A 198 21.89 -1.99 11.04
C THR A 198 23.17 -1.64 11.78
N GLU A 199 24.09 -2.59 11.92
CA GLU A 199 25.39 -2.33 12.56
C GLU A 199 26.24 -1.36 11.74
N ARG A 200 26.31 -1.55 10.42
CA ARG A 200 27.08 -0.67 9.53
C ARG A 200 26.57 0.78 9.54
N LEU A 201 25.26 0.98 9.63
CA LEU A 201 24.63 2.31 9.68
C LEU A 201 24.55 2.89 11.10
N GLY A 202 24.88 2.08 12.11
CA GLY A 202 24.84 2.43 13.53
C GLY A 202 23.47 2.14 14.16
N ARG A 203 23.41 1.10 15.00
CA ARG A 203 22.16 0.61 15.61
C ARG A 203 21.37 1.68 16.36
N ASP A 204 22.03 2.43 17.25
CA ASP A 204 21.35 3.46 18.04
C ASP A 204 20.79 4.58 17.17
N ARG A 205 21.50 4.93 16.09
CA ARG A 205 21.05 5.94 15.13
C ARG A 205 19.84 5.44 14.34
N GLN A 206 19.88 4.20 13.86
CA GLN A 206 18.76 3.57 13.15
C GLN A 206 17.53 3.47 14.05
N LYS A 207 17.73 3.07 15.31
CA LYS A 207 16.65 3.01 16.31
C LYS A 207 16.01 4.38 16.53
N LEU A 208 16.81 5.42 16.76
CA LEU A 208 16.31 6.79 16.93
C LEU A 208 15.54 7.27 15.69
N MET A 209 16.09 7.05 14.49
CA MET A 209 15.43 7.43 13.23
C MET A 209 14.12 6.66 13.01
N TYR A 210 14.08 5.38 13.35
CA TYR A 210 12.87 4.57 13.27
C TYR A 210 11.81 5.05 14.26
N GLN A 211 12.18 5.34 15.52
CA GLN A 211 11.26 5.90 16.51
C GLN A 211 10.71 7.26 16.06
N THR A 212 11.59 8.15 15.58
CA THR A 212 11.21 9.47 15.05
C THR A 212 10.26 9.33 13.85
N MET A 213 10.54 8.39 12.94
CA MET A 213 9.69 8.08 11.78
C MET A 213 8.29 7.64 12.21
N MET A 214 8.18 6.90 13.31
CA MET A 214 6.91 6.44 13.89
C MET A 214 6.21 7.51 14.74
N GLY A 215 6.77 8.72 14.85
CA GLY A 215 6.23 9.79 15.70
C GLY A 215 6.39 9.53 17.19
N MET A 216 7.34 8.67 17.57
CA MET A 216 7.68 8.39 18.96
C MET A 216 8.73 9.40 19.44
N GLU A 217 8.46 10.05 20.57
CA GLU A 217 9.40 10.94 21.28
C GLU A 217 10.33 10.16 22.22
#